data_AF-A0AAW2RYV8-F1
#
_entry.id   AF-A0AAW2RYV8-F1
#
_cell.length_a   1.000
_cell.length_b   1.000
_cell.length_c   1.000
_cell.angle_alpha   90.00
_cell.angle_beta   90.00
_cell.angle_gamma   90.00
#
_symmetry.space_group_name_H-M   'P 1'
#
loop_
_entity.id
_entity.type
_entity.pdbx_description
1 polymer ?
#
loop_
_entity_poly.entity_id
_entity_poly.type
_entity_poly.pdbx_seq_one_letter_code
_entity_poly.pdbx_strand_id
1 'polypeptide(L)'
;MASLAPGILLKLLDGMNTGVKPTSEHRSSLLQVTDIVPADLDEKNLLPKHGFYIKVSDSSHSIYVSLPFEQDDLVMSNKMQLGQFIYVDRLEPGSPVPVVRGAKPLRGGTL
;
A
#
# COMPACT_ATOMS: atom_id res chain seq x y z
N MET A 1 0.19 3.43 -20.88
CA MET A 1 0.95 3.02 -19.68
C MET A 1 0.18 3.46 -18.44
N ALA A 2 0.31 2.73 -17.33
CA ALA A 2 -0.21 3.21 -16.05
C ALA A 2 0.54 4.50 -15.65
N SER A 3 -0.19 5.51 -15.17
CA SER A 3 0.40 6.79 -14.74
C SER A 3 -0.07 7.12 -13.34
N LEU A 4 0.86 7.49 -12.48
CA LEU A 4 0.54 8.03 -11.16
C LEU A 4 -0.09 9.42 -11.31
N ALA A 5 -1.00 9.74 -10.40
CA ALA A 5 -1.61 11.06 -10.31
C ALA A 5 -1.15 11.72 -9.00
N PRO A 6 -0.45 12.87 -9.05
CA PRO A 6 -0.03 13.59 -7.86
C PRO A 6 -1.20 13.96 -6.93
N GLY A 7 -0.97 13.86 -5.61
CA GLY A 7 -1.92 14.29 -4.57
C GLY A 7 -3.01 13.27 -4.22
N ILE A 8 -2.94 12.06 -4.79
CA ILE A 8 -3.82 10.95 -4.44
C ILE A 8 -3.63 10.51 -2.99
N LEU A 9 -2.38 10.48 -2.48
CA LEU A 9 -2.13 10.09 -1.10
C LEU A 9 -2.76 11.05 -0.10
N LEU A 10 -2.70 12.35 -0.37
CA LEU A 10 -3.37 13.36 0.46
C LEU A 10 -4.89 13.17 0.47
N LYS A 11 -5.49 12.88 -0.69
CA LYS A 11 -6.93 12.56 -0.77
C LYS A 11 -7.28 11.31 0.03
N LEU A 12 -6.47 10.26 -0.08
CA LEU A 12 -6.66 9.01 0.68
C LEU A 12 -6.58 9.24 2.20
N LEU A 13 -5.63 10.06 2.66
CA LEU A 13 -5.49 10.43 4.07
C LEU A 13 -6.66 11.29 4.56
N ASP A 14 -7.12 12.25 3.76
CA ASP A 14 -8.28 13.07 4.08
C ASP A 14 -9.56 12.23 4.17
N GLY A 15 -9.76 11.30 3.23
CA GLY A 15 -10.88 10.35 3.27
C GLY A 15 -10.83 9.40 4.48
N MET A 16 -9.63 9.01 4.92
CA MET A 16 -9.44 8.25 6.15
C MET A 16 -9.89 9.04 7.40
N ASN A 17 -9.59 10.34 7.45
CA ASN A 17 -9.96 11.20 8.58
C ASN A 17 -11.44 11.58 8.60
N THR A 18 -12.05 11.77 7.43
CA THR A 18 -13.43 12.22 7.29
C THR A 18 -14.44 11.09 7.17
N GLY A 19 -13.98 9.86 6.88
CA GLY A 19 -14.83 8.70 6.59
C GLY A 19 -15.54 8.78 5.22
N VAL A 20 -15.32 9.86 4.47
CA VAL A 20 -15.83 10.03 3.10
C VAL A 20 -14.89 9.30 2.14
N LYS A 21 -15.46 8.57 1.18
CA LYS A 21 -14.62 7.88 0.18
C LYS A 21 -13.73 8.92 -0.54
N PRO A 22 -12.40 8.71 -0.56
CA PRO A 22 -11.42 9.70 -1.03
C PRO A 22 -11.44 9.91 -2.56
N THR A 23 -12.02 8.96 -3.29
CA THR A 23 -12.21 9.00 -4.75
C THR A 23 -13.68 8.77 -5.07
N SER A 24 -14.13 9.13 -6.28
CA SER A 24 -15.49 8.81 -6.77
C SER A 24 -15.81 7.34 -6.48
N GLU A 25 -17.03 7.02 -6.04
CA GLU A 25 -17.42 5.77 -5.38
C GLU A 25 -16.99 4.44 -6.03
N HIS A 26 -16.53 4.46 -7.29
CA HIS A 26 -16.19 3.31 -8.12
C HIS A 26 -14.72 3.22 -8.60
N ARG A 27 -13.80 4.10 -8.16
CA ARG A 27 -12.41 4.09 -8.67
C ARG A 27 -11.38 3.87 -7.58
N SER A 28 -10.75 2.70 -7.58
CA SER A 28 -9.51 2.47 -6.84
C SER A 28 -8.42 3.43 -7.33
N SER A 29 -7.60 3.91 -6.40
CA SER A 29 -6.45 4.79 -6.64
C SER A 29 -5.24 3.98 -7.08
N LEU A 30 -4.45 4.51 -8.01
CA LEU A 30 -3.20 3.88 -8.44
C LEU A 30 -2.02 4.45 -7.66
N LEU A 31 -1.22 3.60 -7.03
CA LEU A 31 0.03 3.94 -6.35
C LEU A 31 1.15 3.02 -6.81
N GLN A 32 2.41 3.39 -6.56
CA GLN A 32 3.58 2.55 -6.82
C GLN A 32 4.21 2.10 -5.49
N VAL A 33 4.56 0.82 -5.39
CA VAL A 33 5.37 0.30 -4.29
C VAL A 33 6.83 0.71 -4.52
N THR A 34 7.41 1.40 -3.55
CA THR A 34 8.75 2.01 -3.63
C THR A 34 9.69 1.53 -2.53
N ASP A 35 9.17 0.80 -1.54
CA ASP A 35 9.97 0.12 -0.52
C ASP A 35 9.14 -1.00 0.11
N ILE A 36 9.80 -2.02 0.66
CA ILE A 36 9.19 -3.11 1.40
C ILE A 36 10.13 -3.46 2.55
N VAL A 37 9.66 -3.30 3.79
CA VAL A 37 10.40 -3.64 4.99
C VAL A 37 9.60 -4.63 5.85
N PRO A 38 10.21 -5.67 6.40
CA PRO A 38 9.53 -6.57 7.33
C PRO A 38 9.09 -5.79 8.59
N ALA A 39 7.85 -6.00 9.03
CA ALA A 39 7.37 -5.44 10.29
C ALA A 39 7.91 -6.30 11.44
N ASP A 40 8.56 -5.65 12.40
CA ASP A 40 9.19 -6.25 13.57
C ASP A 40 10.12 -7.43 13.23
N LEU A 41 11.36 -7.09 12.86
CA LEU A 41 12.44 -8.05 12.73
C LEU A 41 12.96 -8.45 14.11
N ASP A 42 12.76 -9.72 14.46
CA ASP A 42 13.48 -10.36 15.55
C ASP A 42 14.86 -10.81 15.02
N GLU A 43 15.95 -10.35 15.64
CA GLU A 43 17.33 -10.71 15.27
C GLU A 43 17.55 -12.23 15.21
N LYS A 44 16.71 -13.02 15.89
CA LYS A 44 16.78 -14.48 15.94
C LYS A 44 15.79 -15.17 14.99
N ASN A 45 14.81 -14.45 14.44
CA ASN A 45 13.80 -14.99 13.53
C ASN A 45 13.64 -14.06 12.31
N LEU A 46 14.31 -14.43 11.22
CA LEU A 46 14.24 -13.70 9.94
C LEU A 46 12.88 -13.80 9.22
N LEU A 47 11.93 -14.57 9.78
CA LEU A 47 10.57 -14.65 9.26
C LEU A 47 9.74 -13.49 9.86
N PRO A 48 9.17 -12.59 9.03
CA PRO A 48 8.30 -11.53 9.52
C PRO A 48 7.05 -12.15 10.15
N LYS A 49 6.97 -12.09 11.49
CA LYS A 49 5.81 -12.59 12.25
C LYS A 49 4.65 -11.61 12.24
N HIS A 50 4.94 -10.34 11.92
CA HIS A 50 4.00 -9.23 11.98
C HIS A 50 3.73 -8.57 10.61
N GLY A 51 4.06 -9.29 9.53
CA GLY A 51 3.83 -8.84 8.16
C GLY A 51 4.89 -7.87 7.63
N PHE A 52 4.48 -6.94 6.79
CA PHE A 52 5.38 -5.97 6.13
C PHE A 52 4.81 -4.56 6.20
N TYR A 53 5.71 -3.58 6.31
CA TYR A 53 5.41 -2.22 5.89
C TYR A 53 5.86 -2.03 4.45
N ILE A 54 4.97 -1.48 3.63
CA ILE A 54 5.26 -1.13 2.24
C ILE A 54 5.22 0.38 2.10
N LYS A 55 6.18 0.96 1.38
CA LYS A 55 6.15 2.38 1.04
C LYS A 55 5.46 2.56 -0.29
N VAL A 56 4.38 3.34 -0.31
CA VAL A 56 3.60 3.61 -1.51
C VAL A 56 3.74 5.07 -1.95
N SER A 57 3.76 5.32 -3.25
CA SER A 57 3.97 6.63 -3.85
C SER A 57 2.89 6.98 -4.87
N ASP A 58 2.46 8.24 -4.89
CA ASP A 58 1.60 8.83 -5.91
C ASP A 58 2.36 9.76 -6.88
N SER A 59 3.70 9.62 -6.93
CA SER A 59 4.69 10.48 -7.62
C SER A 59 5.05 11.81 -6.96
N SER A 60 4.21 12.40 -6.11
CA SER A 60 4.55 13.63 -5.39
C SER A 60 4.77 13.43 -3.89
N HIS A 61 4.14 12.41 -3.30
CA HIS A 61 4.25 12.04 -1.90
C HIS A 61 4.53 10.54 -1.77
N SER A 62 5.01 10.12 -0.60
CA SER A 62 5.12 8.71 -0.26
C SER A 62 4.93 8.50 1.22
N ILE A 63 4.29 7.39 1.58
CA ILE A 63 4.06 7.01 2.98
C ILE A 63 4.30 5.51 3.16
N TYR A 64 4.65 5.11 4.38
CA TYR A 64 4.57 3.70 4.77
C TYR A 64 3.14 3.35 5.14
N VAL A 65 2.70 2.15 4.74
CA VAL A 65 1.43 1.54 5.10
C VAL A 65 1.66 0.06 5.45
N SER A 66 0.78 -0.53 6.24
CA SER A 66 0.72 -1.99 6.43
C SER A 66 -0.31 -2.62 5.51
N LEU A 67 -0.13 -3.90 5.20
CA LEU A 67 -1.15 -4.73 4.58
C LEU A 67 -2.09 -5.31 5.66
N PRO A 68 -3.35 -5.60 5.31
CA PRO A 68 -4.20 -6.46 6.13
C PRO A 68 -3.56 -7.82 6.31
N PHE A 69 -3.76 -8.46 7.47
CA PHE A 69 -3.21 -9.79 7.75
C PHE A 69 -3.61 -10.83 6.68
N GLU A 70 -4.83 -10.72 6.13
CA GLU A 70 -5.28 -11.62 5.05
C GLU A 70 -4.56 -11.37 3.70
N GLN A 71 -3.79 -10.29 3.59
CA GLN A 71 -3.05 -9.89 2.39
C GLN A 71 -1.53 -9.89 2.58
N ASP A 72 -1.00 -10.28 3.76
CA ASP A 72 0.44 -10.38 4.01
C ASP A 72 1.14 -11.36 3.06
N ASP A 73 0.42 -12.41 2.65
CA ASP A 73 0.88 -13.37 1.65
C ASP A 73 1.20 -12.72 0.29
N LEU A 74 0.71 -11.52 -0.03
CA LEU A 74 1.00 -10.87 -1.31
C LEU A 74 2.49 -10.56 -1.47
N VAL A 75 3.16 -10.14 -0.39
CA VAL A 75 4.61 -9.89 -0.40
C VAL A 75 5.36 -11.23 -0.38
N MET A 76 4.98 -12.14 0.52
CA MET A 76 5.68 -13.44 0.65
C MET A 76 5.53 -14.36 -0.55
N SER A 77 4.40 -14.31 -1.25
CA SER A 77 4.18 -15.05 -2.50
C SER A 77 4.68 -14.33 -3.75
N ASN A 78 5.44 -13.23 -3.59
CA ASN A 78 6.02 -12.44 -4.67
C ASN A 78 4.98 -11.86 -5.65
N LYS A 79 3.73 -11.67 -5.19
CA LYS A 79 2.63 -11.08 -5.98
C LYS A 79 2.61 -9.55 -5.88
N MET A 80 3.23 -8.99 -4.85
CA MET A 80 3.51 -7.57 -4.67
C MET A 80 5.02 -7.35 -4.57
N GLN A 81 5.57 -6.50 -5.44
CA GLN A 81 7.02 -6.29 -5.58
C GLN A 81 7.40 -4.80 -5.60
N LEU A 82 8.68 -4.52 -5.33
CA LEU A 82 9.27 -3.20 -5.51
C LEU A 82 9.09 -2.73 -6.96
N GLY A 83 8.73 -1.46 -7.14
CA GLY A 83 8.47 -0.83 -8.44
C GLY A 83 7.07 -1.10 -9.00
N GLN A 84 6.32 -2.04 -8.42
CA GLN A 84 5.01 -2.44 -8.95
C GLN A 84 3.93 -1.40 -8.68
N PHE A 85 3.03 -1.22 -9.64
CA PHE A 85 1.80 -0.46 -9.42
C PHE A 85 0.73 -1.30 -8.72
N ILE A 86 0.02 -0.69 -7.78
CA ILE A 86 -1.08 -1.29 -7.04
C ILE A 86 -2.31 -0.39 -7.12
N TYR A 87 -3.49 -1.00 -7.21
CA TYR A 87 -4.75 -0.32 -6.94
C TYR A 87 -5.06 -0.37 -5.45
N VAL A 88 -5.55 0.74 -4.90
CA VAL A 88 -5.91 0.90 -3.48
C VAL A 88 -7.30 1.51 -3.39
N ASP A 89 -8.18 0.93 -2.56
CA ASP A 89 -9.54 1.44 -2.40
C ASP A 89 -9.59 2.59 -1.38
N ARG A 90 -8.91 2.42 -0.23
CA ARG A 90 -8.83 3.42 0.83
C ARG A 90 -7.69 3.13 1.81
N LEU A 91 -7.42 4.08 2.68
CA LEU A 91 -6.64 3.89 3.89
C LEU A 91 -7.59 3.78 5.08
N GLU A 92 -7.22 2.94 6.05
CA GLU A 92 -7.87 2.85 7.35
C GLU A 92 -6.87 3.23 8.46
N PRO A 93 -7.34 3.79 9.58
CA PRO A 93 -6.47 4.09 10.72
C PRO A 93 -5.73 2.82 11.18
N GLY A 94 -4.44 2.97 11.45
CA GLY A 94 -3.57 1.90 11.93
C GLY A 94 -2.44 2.47 12.77
N SER A 95 -1.74 1.59 13.49
CA SER A 95 -0.57 1.95 14.31
C SER A 95 0.55 0.93 14.05
N PRO A 96 1.80 1.35 13.81
CA PRO A 96 2.28 2.74 13.77
C PRO A 96 1.95 3.48 12.46
N VAL A 97 1.45 2.76 11.46
CA VAL A 97 1.13 3.29 10.12
C VAL A 97 -0.29 2.94 9.70
N PRO A 98 -0.90 3.68 8.75
CA PRO A 98 -2.20 3.34 8.19
C PRO A 98 -2.22 1.96 7.52
N VAL A 99 -3.40 1.33 7.51
CA VAL A 99 -3.62 0.06 6.81
C VAL A 99 -4.17 0.34 5.41
N VAL A 100 -3.57 -0.26 4.38
CA VAL A 100 -4.09 -0.17 3.02
C VAL A 100 -5.23 -1.18 2.81
N ARG A 101 -6.36 -0.77 2.22
CA ARG A 101 -7.46 -1.69 1.90
C ARG A 101 -7.70 -1.81 0.41
N GLY A 102 -8.05 -3.03 -0.01
CA GLY A 102 -8.33 -3.34 -1.40
C GLY A 102 -7.07 -3.33 -2.28
N ALA A 103 -5.89 -3.50 -1.68
CA ALA A 103 -4.63 -3.53 -2.41
C ALA A 103 -4.64 -4.65 -3.47
N LYS A 104 -4.53 -4.27 -4.73
CA LYS A 104 -4.52 -5.19 -5.88
C LYS A 104 -3.35 -4.87 -6.79
N PRO A 105 -2.31 -5.72 -6.82
CA PRO A 105 -1.19 -5.53 -7.73
C PRO A 105 -1.64 -5.53 -9.19
N LEU A 106 -1.13 -4.56 -9.97
CA LEU A 106 -1.37 -4.50 -11.39
C LEU A 106 -0.59 -5.65 -12.07
N ARG A 107 -1.32 -6.54 -12.76
CA ARG A 107 -0.71 -7.65 -13.51
C ARG A 107 0.01 -7.10 -14.75
N GLY A 108 1.28 -7.44 -14.93
CA GLY A 108 2.07 -7.12 -16.13
C GLY A 108 2.94 -5.86 -16.06
N GLY A 109 3.25 -5.35 -14.87
CA GLY A 109 4.08 -4.15 -14.68
C GLY A 109 5.40 -4.45 -13.97
N THR A 110 6.24 -5.32 -14.54
CA THR A 110 7.69 -5.24 -14.33
C THR A 110 8.22 -4.25 -15.36
N LEU A 111 8.71 -3.11 -14.90
CA LEU A 111 9.65 -2.30 -15.69
C LEU A 111 11.02 -2.98 -15.66
#